data_AF-A0A270PES5-F1
#
_entry.id   AF-A0A270PES5-F1
#
_cell.length_a   1.000
_cell.length_b   1.000
_cell.length_c   1.000
_cell.angle_alpha   90.00
_cell.angle_beta   90.00
_cell.angle_gamma   90.00
#
_symmetry.space_group_name_H-M   'P 1'
#
loop_
_entity.id
_entity.type
_entity.pdbx_description
1 polymer ?
#
loop_
_entity_poly.entity_id
_entity_poly.type
_entity_poly.pdbx_seq_one_letter_code
_entity_poly.pdbx_strand_id
1 'polypeptide(L)'
;MERLDRAVTSQLEQIKSQIGETDQRVLEEVRTFVGNGQFPKYSVIEELYVQVGALNAADTEQTRESRMQTMLQAGMEWLEAAKGPALNLLNVTGRTGLIVALTEVLRQAAGYHIEQALREGDSSEASRAWAVVAITLIGPALTLIGAIRNECNGTASPASRLGRVGMAVVTLGVLIAAHFNGAINKLLPAVSGGLIYTLVRGLFNAFIPLLDNAGSANVRTTGLSAGAYGAAQFLLAELGQLAPLSGPARAAAGLGYSLGADAIKGLLNGFGMALDDVISILAKSWHVLSPSPGQDSVFFDPESQRQMELKVLAGVQKPTRSQWADALLNIGAMRLSMGHAITLMMSAVTWLLVDSEAAEDDQAHYLIGSTALMATFLYPFLVFGCTKYGGNSYEFKETEVP
;
A
#
# COMPACT_ATOMS: atom_id res chain seq x y z
N MET A 1 -31.79 24.86 28.81
CA MET A 1 -30.75 24.32 29.70
C MET A 1 -30.99 22.84 29.97
N GLU A 2 -32.00 22.42 30.73
CA GLU A 2 -32.24 20.98 31.04
C GLU A 2 -32.38 20.01 29.85
N ARG A 3 -32.93 20.45 28.71
CA ARG A 3 -33.05 19.61 27.50
C ARG A 3 -31.73 19.43 26.76
N LEU A 4 -30.86 20.45 26.79
CA LEU A 4 -29.52 20.39 26.20
C LEU A 4 -28.64 19.47 27.05
N ASP A 5 -28.74 19.59 28.37
CA ASP A 5 -27.98 18.81 29.34
C ASP A 5 -28.32 17.30 29.27
N ARG A 6 -29.62 16.97 29.15
CA ARG A 6 -30.06 15.58 28.93
C ARG A 6 -29.61 15.02 27.59
N ALA A 7 -29.62 15.81 26.53
CA ALA A 7 -29.18 15.36 25.21
C ALA A 7 -27.66 15.10 25.17
N VAL A 8 -26.87 15.98 25.78
CA VAL A 8 -25.41 15.83 25.91
C VAL A 8 -25.07 14.62 26.77
N THR A 9 -25.76 14.43 27.90
CA THR A 9 -25.54 13.27 28.79
C THR A 9 -25.87 11.94 28.09
N SER A 10 -26.98 11.89 27.34
CA SER A 10 -27.39 10.72 26.58
C SER A 10 -26.41 10.40 25.44
N GLN A 11 -25.89 11.41 24.74
CA GLN A 11 -24.87 11.19 23.72
C GLN A 11 -23.53 10.76 24.31
N LEU A 12 -23.13 11.29 25.47
CA LEU A 12 -21.92 10.86 26.18
C LEU A 12 -22.03 9.41 26.66
N GLU A 13 -23.19 8.97 27.14
CA GLU A 13 -23.43 7.56 27.50
C GLU A 13 -23.41 6.64 26.28
N GLN A 14 -23.99 7.09 25.16
CA GLN A 14 -23.98 6.32 23.92
C GLN A 14 -22.58 6.18 23.34
N ILE A 15 -21.80 7.27 23.33
CA ILE A 15 -20.37 7.25 22.98
C ILE A 15 -19.65 6.28 23.90
N LYS A 16 -19.81 6.39 25.23
CA LYS A 16 -19.16 5.51 26.22
C LYS A 16 -19.47 4.02 26.02
N SER A 17 -20.67 3.68 25.53
CA SER A 17 -21.06 2.29 25.23
C SER A 17 -20.42 1.71 23.97
N GLN A 18 -19.87 2.55 23.10
CA GLN A 18 -19.25 2.17 21.81
C GLN A 18 -17.72 2.21 21.82
N ILE A 19 -17.14 2.54 22.96
CA ILE A 19 -15.69 2.71 23.16
C ILE A 19 -15.02 1.35 23.39
N GLY A 20 -13.94 1.06 22.66
CA GLY A 20 -13.16 -0.19 22.76
C GLY A 20 -12.35 -0.29 24.07
N GLU A 21 -11.82 -1.49 24.38
CA GLU A 21 -11.11 -1.76 25.64
C GLU A 21 -9.92 -0.82 25.90
N THR A 22 -9.18 -0.45 24.84
CA THR A 22 -8.07 0.52 24.91
C THR A 22 -8.55 1.91 25.31
N ASP A 23 -9.64 2.37 24.70
CA ASP A 23 -10.16 3.71 24.95
C ASP A 23 -10.84 3.81 26.33
N GLN A 24 -11.42 2.69 26.83
CA GLN A 24 -11.91 2.60 28.21
C GLN A 24 -10.77 2.76 29.22
N ARG A 25 -9.61 2.14 28.95
CA ARG A 25 -8.39 2.33 29.75
C ARG A 25 -7.94 3.78 29.74
N VAL A 26 -7.82 4.40 28.57
CA VAL A 26 -7.44 5.82 28.46
C VAL A 26 -8.40 6.71 29.26
N LEU A 27 -9.71 6.44 29.19
CA LEU A 27 -10.71 7.21 29.92
C LEU A 27 -10.61 7.03 31.44
N GLU A 28 -10.24 5.85 31.92
CA GLU A 28 -9.96 5.58 33.33
C GLU A 28 -8.67 6.24 33.82
N GLU A 29 -7.61 6.23 33.00
CA GLU A 29 -6.36 6.91 33.28
C GLU A 29 -6.54 8.44 33.37
N VAL A 30 -7.28 9.03 32.43
CA VAL A 30 -7.62 10.47 32.45
C VAL A 30 -8.45 10.82 33.68
N ARG A 31 -9.44 9.99 34.05
CA ARG A 31 -10.22 10.20 35.28
C ARG A 31 -9.35 10.15 36.53
N THR A 32 -8.41 9.23 36.57
CA THR A 32 -7.48 9.06 37.70
C THR A 32 -6.57 10.27 37.84
N PHE A 33 -6.05 10.78 36.73
CA PHE A 33 -5.25 12.02 36.71
C PHE A 33 -6.08 13.23 37.14
N VAL A 34 -7.26 13.45 36.56
CA VAL A 34 -8.13 14.59 36.91
C VAL A 34 -8.58 14.53 38.37
N GLY A 35 -8.89 13.34 38.88
CA GLY A 35 -9.34 13.16 40.26
C GLY A 35 -8.21 13.35 41.28
N ASN A 36 -7.07 12.68 41.07
CA ASN A 36 -6.08 12.47 42.12
C ASN A 36 -4.68 12.98 41.74
N GLY A 37 -4.46 13.47 40.52
CA GLY A 37 -3.18 14.00 40.05
C GLY A 37 -2.12 12.92 39.82
N GLN A 38 -2.52 11.64 39.84
CA GLN A 38 -1.61 10.51 39.69
C GLN A 38 -1.53 10.08 38.24
N PHE A 39 -0.31 9.88 37.76
CA PHE A 39 -0.03 9.27 36.47
C PHE A 39 -0.02 7.74 36.58
N PRO A 40 -0.60 7.00 35.62
CA PRO A 40 -0.40 5.58 35.50
C PRO A 40 1.09 5.27 35.26
N LYS A 41 1.62 4.19 35.85
CA LYS A 41 3.02 3.74 35.64
C LYS A 41 3.29 3.26 34.20
N TYR A 42 2.24 2.92 33.46
CA TYR A 42 2.29 2.50 32.07
C TYR A 42 1.11 3.16 31.37
N SER A 43 1.39 4.11 30.48
CA SER A 43 0.35 4.75 29.68
C SER A 43 0.42 4.25 28.25
N VAL A 44 -0.74 4.11 27.59
CA VAL A 44 -0.82 3.68 26.19
C VAL A 44 -0.32 4.79 25.24
N ILE A 45 -0.34 6.05 25.67
CA ILE A 45 0.02 7.24 24.87
C ILE A 45 1.07 8.07 25.63
N GLU A 46 2.30 7.57 25.63
CA GLU A 46 3.41 8.12 26.42
C GLU A 46 3.66 9.61 26.14
N GLU A 47 3.62 10.04 24.87
CA GLU A 47 3.82 11.44 24.46
C GLU A 47 2.79 12.40 25.05
N LEU A 48 1.51 12.01 25.06
CA LEU A 48 0.43 12.81 25.64
C LEU A 48 0.64 12.98 27.14
N TYR A 49 1.01 11.90 27.84
CA TYR A 49 1.21 11.95 29.29
C TYR A 49 2.52 12.65 29.71
N VAL A 50 3.55 12.65 28.88
CA VAL A 50 4.74 13.50 29.06
C VAL A 50 4.34 14.98 29.02
N GLN A 51 3.50 15.37 28.06
CA GLN A 51 3.02 16.75 27.92
C GLN A 51 2.06 17.16 29.04
N VAL A 52 1.16 16.25 29.46
CA VAL A 52 0.31 16.43 30.66
C VAL A 52 1.19 16.57 31.91
N GLY A 53 2.28 15.80 32.02
CA GLY A 53 3.25 15.91 33.12
C GLY A 53 3.93 17.26 33.19
N ALA A 54 4.40 17.77 32.05
CA ALA A 54 5.04 19.09 31.96
C ALA A 54 4.08 20.24 32.31
N LEU A 55 2.85 20.21 31.77
CA LEU A 55 1.84 21.23 32.06
C LEU A 55 1.32 21.13 33.50
N ASN A 56 1.20 19.93 34.06
CA ASN A 56 0.80 19.72 35.45
C ASN A 56 1.88 20.16 36.44
N ALA A 57 3.17 20.05 36.09
CA ALA A 57 4.26 20.57 36.91
C ALA A 57 4.28 22.10 36.96
N ALA A 58 3.78 22.76 35.91
CA ALA A 58 3.62 24.21 35.86
C ALA A 58 2.30 24.71 36.48
N ASP A 59 1.34 23.80 36.71
CA ASP A 59 0.06 24.11 37.35
C ASP A 59 0.22 24.23 38.88
N THR A 60 0.02 25.45 39.39
CA THR A 60 0.12 25.79 40.81
C THR A 60 -1.20 25.65 41.57
N GLU A 61 -2.34 25.56 40.88
CA GLU A 61 -3.65 25.49 41.50
C GLU A 61 -4.01 24.07 41.91
N GLN A 62 -3.57 23.06 41.13
CA GLN A 62 -3.71 21.63 41.45
C GLN A 62 -5.14 21.20 41.81
N THR A 63 -6.13 21.97 41.37
CA THR A 63 -7.54 21.67 41.56
C THR A 63 -8.01 20.69 40.48
N ARG A 64 -9.15 20.04 40.73
CA ARG A 64 -9.78 19.15 39.74
C ARG A 64 -10.07 19.89 38.42
N GLU A 65 -10.49 21.15 38.49
CA GLU A 65 -10.76 21.97 37.32
C GLU A 65 -9.47 22.34 36.58
N SER A 66 -8.42 22.71 37.31
CA SER A 66 -7.11 23.03 36.72
C SER A 66 -6.47 21.82 36.03
N ARG A 67 -6.50 20.63 36.65
CA ARG A 67 -6.01 19.39 36.01
C ARG A 67 -6.81 18.98 34.78
N MET A 68 -8.12 19.26 34.77
CA MET A 68 -8.94 19.06 33.58
C MET A 68 -8.52 20.02 32.46
N GLN A 69 -8.25 21.29 32.78
CA GLN A 69 -7.74 22.26 31.81
C GLN A 69 -6.36 21.85 31.28
N THR A 70 -5.46 21.38 32.14
CA THR A 70 -4.16 20.81 31.76
C THR A 70 -4.31 19.65 30.78
N MET A 71 -5.22 18.71 31.06
CA MET A 71 -5.48 17.57 30.17
C MET A 71 -6.05 18.02 28.82
N LEU A 72 -7.00 18.97 28.83
CA LEU A 72 -7.59 19.51 27.61
C LEU A 72 -6.57 20.30 26.78
N GLN A 73 -5.70 21.07 27.43
CA GLN A 73 -4.63 21.81 26.77
C GLN A 73 -3.60 20.85 26.17
N ALA A 74 -3.14 19.86 26.92
CA ALA A 74 -2.24 18.83 26.40
C ALA A 74 -2.88 18.08 25.22
N GLY A 75 -4.17 17.75 25.31
CA GLY A 75 -4.92 17.11 24.23
C GLY A 75 -5.04 17.99 22.98
N MET A 76 -5.27 19.30 23.15
CA MET A 76 -5.32 20.25 22.03
C MET A 76 -3.95 20.48 21.39
N GLU A 77 -2.89 20.61 22.19
CA GLU A 77 -1.52 20.74 21.69
C GLU A 77 -1.06 19.46 20.98
N TRP A 78 -1.41 18.28 21.50
CA TRP A 78 -1.18 17.00 20.84
C TRP A 78 -1.94 16.89 19.52
N LEU A 79 -3.20 17.34 19.47
CA LEU A 79 -3.99 17.37 18.24
C LEU A 79 -3.41 18.33 17.19
N GLU A 80 -2.96 19.52 17.62
CA GLU A 80 -2.32 20.49 16.73
C GLU A 80 -0.96 19.98 16.24
N ALA A 81 -0.20 19.26 17.07
CA ALA A 81 1.03 18.57 16.68
C ALA A 81 0.77 17.44 15.67
N ALA A 82 -0.34 16.69 15.83
CA ALA A 82 -0.72 15.60 14.93
C ALA A 82 -1.21 16.09 13.55
N LYS A 83 -1.62 17.35 13.42
CA LYS A 83 -2.12 17.96 12.18
C LYS A 83 -1.10 17.93 11.03
N GLY A 84 0.18 18.22 11.31
CA GLY A 84 1.25 18.19 10.31
C GLY A 84 1.45 16.79 9.70
N PRO A 85 1.72 15.76 10.52
CA PRO A 85 1.81 14.37 10.08
C PRO A 85 0.55 13.87 9.37
N ALA A 86 -0.66 14.24 9.85
CA ALA A 86 -1.92 13.85 9.23
C ALA A 86 -2.10 14.46 7.82
N LEU A 87 -1.74 15.74 7.64
CA LEU A 87 -1.78 16.39 6.33
C LEU A 87 -0.76 15.80 5.36
N ASN A 88 0.43 15.44 5.84
CA ASN A 88 1.42 14.71 5.02
C ASN A 88 0.89 13.34 4.61
N LEU A 89 0.31 12.58 5.55
CA LEU A 89 -0.30 11.29 5.26
C LEU A 89 -1.43 11.42 4.22
N LEU A 90 -2.31 12.41 4.37
CA LEU A 90 -3.36 12.68 3.40
C LEU A 90 -2.81 13.05 2.02
N ASN A 91 -1.74 13.86 1.96
CA ASN A 91 -1.10 14.23 0.71
C ASN A 91 -0.52 13.00 -0.01
N VAL A 92 0.15 12.11 0.73
CA VAL A 92 0.75 10.87 0.21
C VAL A 92 -0.31 9.92 -0.29
N THR A 93 -1.27 9.60 0.57
CA THR A 93 -2.34 8.64 0.28
C THR A 93 -3.26 9.15 -0.81
N GLY A 94 -3.60 10.45 -0.80
CA GLY A 94 -4.37 11.11 -1.85
C GLY A 94 -3.64 11.08 -3.20
N ARG A 95 -2.33 11.39 -3.22
CA ARG A 95 -1.51 11.33 -4.44
C ARG A 95 -1.40 9.90 -4.98
N THR A 96 -1.11 8.91 -4.12
CA THR A 96 -1.02 7.51 -4.55
C THR A 96 -2.37 7.01 -5.05
N GLY A 97 -3.44 7.26 -4.29
CA GLY A 97 -4.80 6.86 -4.63
C GLY A 97 -5.23 7.46 -5.97
N LEU A 98 -4.96 8.75 -6.20
CA LEU A 98 -5.31 9.42 -7.46
C LEU A 98 -4.55 8.84 -8.65
N ILE A 99 -3.23 8.65 -8.53
CA ILE A 99 -2.42 8.07 -9.61
C ILE A 99 -2.89 6.66 -9.93
N VAL A 100 -3.14 5.84 -8.91
CA VAL A 100 -3.64 4.48 -9.08
C VAL A 100 -5.01 4.51 -9.75
N ALA A 101 -5.94 5.34 -9.30
CA ALA A 101 -7.27 5.44 -9.88
C ALA A 101 -7.24 5.82 -11.37
N LEU A 102 -6.47 6.85 -11.72
CA LEU A 102 -6.32 7.29 -13.12
C LEU A 102 -5.66 6.21 -13.99
N THR A 103 -4.61 5.56 -13.48
CA THR A 103 -3.93 4.48 -14.22
C THR A 103 -4.81 3.26 -14.40
N GLU A 104 -5.67 2.96 -13.42
CA GLU A 104 -6.63 1.87 -13.52
C GLU A 104 -7.70 2.17 -14.56
N VAL A 105 -8.26 3.39 -14.60
CA VAL A 105 -9.20 3.79 -15.64
C VAL A 105 -8.61 3.60 -17.03
N LEU A 106 -7.36 4.03 -17.24
CA LEU A 106 -6.65 3.82 -18.51
C LEU A 106 -6.44 2.34 -18.84
N ARG A 107 -6.11 1.53 -17.83
CA ARG A 107 -5.99 0.07 -17.98
C ARG A 107 -7.31 -0.58 -18.37
N GLN A 108 -8.42 -0.18 -17.75
CA GLN A 108 -9.75 -0.72 -18.06
C GLN A 108 -10.18 -0.30 -19.47
N ALA A 109 -10.01 0.97 -19.83
CA ALA A 109 -10.33 1.47 -21.17
C ALA A 109 -9.51 0.79 -22.27
N ALA A 110 -8.19 0.66 -22.09
CA ALA A 110 -7.35 -0.06 -23.04
C ALA A 110 -7.72 -1.55 -23.12
N GLY A 111 -7.96 -2.19 -21.98
CA GLY A 111 -8.39 -3.58 -21.91
C GLY A 111 -9.73 -3.83 -22.62
N TYR A 112 -10.69 -2.90 -22.49
CA TYR A 112 -11.96 -2.94 -23.22
C TYR A 112 -11.74 -2.96 -24.73
N HIS A 113 -10.94 -2.01 -25.25
CA HIS A 113 -10.70 -1.91 -26.69
C HIS A 113 -9.89 -3.08 -27.24
N ILE A 114 -8.95 -3.62 -26.46
CA ILE A 114 -8.21 -4.82 -26.85
C ILE A 114 -9.15 -6.02 -26.93
N GLU A 115 -10.02 -6.22 -25.94
CA GLU A 115 -11.00 -7.31 -25.96
C GLU A 115 -11.98 -7.15 -27.12
N GLN A 116 -12.48 -5.93 -27.37
CA GLN A 116 -13.34 -5.66 -28.52
C GLN A 116 -12.65 -5.99 -29.85
N ALA A 117 -11.40 -5.55 -30.04
CA ALA A 117 -10.62 -5.86 -31.24
C ALA A 117 -10.38 -7.36 -31.42
N LEU A 118 -10.22 -8.12 -30.32
CA LEU A 118 -10.08 -9.58 -30.38
C LEU A 118 -11.38 -10.32 -30.69
N ARG A 119 -12.52 -9.73 -30.36
CA ARG A 119 -13.84 -10.26 -30.72
C ARG A 119 -14.19 -9.98 -32.19
N GLU A 120 -13.82 -8.81 -32.68
CA GLU A 120 -14.07 -8.39 -34.06
C GLU A 120 -13.03 -8.95 -35.05
N GLY A 121 -11.82 -9.26 -34.57
CA GLY A 121 -10.71 -9.72 -35.40
C GLY A 121 -10.51 -11.24 -35.43
N ASP A 122 -10.01 -11.74 -36.56
CA ASP A 122 -9.69 -13.16 -36.79
C ASP A 122 -8.29 -13.55 -36.28
N SER A 123 -7.95 -13.11 -35.06
CA SER A 123 -6.64 -13.45 -34.45
C SER A 123 -6.67 -14.89 -33.94
N SER A 124 -5.81 -15.76 -34.48
CA SER A 124 -5.72 -17.16 -34.04
C SER A 124 -5.35 -17.28 -32.56
N GLU A 125 -5.82 -18.34 -31.89
CA GLU A 125 -5.53 -18.59 -30.47
C GLU A 125 -4.03 -18.71 -30.20
N ALA A 126 -3.28 -19.32 -31.12
CA ALA A 126 -1.82 -19.42 -31.03
C ALA A 126 -1.16 -18.04 -31.06
N SER A 127 -1.61 -17.13 -31.92
CA SER A 127 -1.08 -15.76 -31.98
C SER A 127 -1.32 -15.00 -30.67
N ARG A 128 -2.53 -15.13 -30.10
CA ARG A 128 -2.87 -14.53 -28.79
C ARG A 128 -2.01 -15.10 -27.67
N ALA A 129 -1.82 -16.42 -27.64
CA ALA A 129 -0.99 -17.09 -26.65
C ALA A 129 0.47 -16.61 -26.69
N TRP A 130 1.07 -16.54 -27.88
CA TRP A 130 2.44 -16.04 -28.04
C TRP A 130 2.58 -14.56 -27.69
N ALA A 131 1.56 -13.73 -27.98
CA ALA A 131 1.54 -12.34 -27.56
C ALA A 131 1.52 -12.22 -26.03
N VAL A 132 0.74 -13.06 -25.33
CA VAL A 132 0.70 -13.09 -23.86
C VAL A 132 2.04 -13.52 -23.28
N VAL A 133 2.68 -14.55 -23.85
CA VAL A 133 4.04 -14.97 -23.46
C VAL A 133 5.02 -13.80 -23.61
N ALA A 134 5.03 -13.15 -24.77
CA ALA A 134 5.94 -12.04 -25.05
C ALA A 134 5.75 -10.87 -24.07
N ILE A 135 4.50 -10.46 -23.84
CA ILE A 135 4.17 -9.36 -22.90
C ILE A 135 4.56 -9.72 -21.48
N THR A 136 4.31 -10.95 -21.05
CA THR A 136 4.65 -11.43 -19.70
C THR A 136 6.15 -11.42 -19.46
N LEU A 137 6.96 -11.76 -20.47
CA LEU A 137 8.41 -11.79 -20.36
C LEU A 137 9.06 -10.39 -20.25
N ILE A 138 8.33 -9.32 -20.53
CA ILE A 138 8.82 -7.94 -20.37
C ILE A 138 9.22 -7.68 -18.91
N GLY A 139 8.40 -8.11 -17.93
CA GLY A 139 8.69 -7.90 -16.50
C GLY A 139 10.01 -8.53 -16.06
N PRO A 140 10.21 -9.85 -16.23
CA PRO A 140 11.47 -10.52 -15.95
C PRO A 140 12.67 -9.95 -16.72
N ALA A 141 12.49 -9.60 -18.00
CA ALA A 141 13.55 -8.99 -18.80
C ALA A 141 14.00 -7.64 -18.24
N LEU A 142 13.05 -6.75 -17.91
CA LEU A 142 13.35 -5.46 -17.28
C LEU A 142 13.98 -5.64 -15.89
N THR A 143 13.56 -6.66 -15.14
CA THR A 143 14.10 -7.00 -13.82
C THR A 143 15.57 -7.43 -13.93
N LEU A 144 15.90 -8.23 -14.95
CA LEU A 144 17.28 -8.65 -15.24
C LEU A 144 18.16 -7.46 -15.65
N ILE A 145 17.66 -6.58 -16.53
CA ILE A 145 18.38 -5.35 -16.90
C ILE A 145 18.61 -4.47 -15.66
N GLY A 146 17.60 -4.34 -14.80
CA GLY A 146 17.72 -3.66 -13.51
C GLY A 146 18.74 -4.31 -12.59
N ALA A 147 18.87 -5.64 -12.60
CA ALA A 147 19.87 -6.39 -11.82
C ALA A 147 21.27 -6.07 -12.27
N ILE A 148 21.53 -6.20 -13.57
CA ILE A 148 22.84 -5.86 -14.16
C ILE A 148 23.19 -4.40 -13.85
N ARG A 149 22.26 -3.47 -14.02
CA ARG A 149 22.48 -2.05 -13.69
C ARG A 149 22.84 -1.84 -12.22
N ASN A 150 22.13 -2.50 -11.29
CA ASN A 150 22.40 -2.34 -9.86
C ASN A 150 23.75 -2.93 -9.46
N GLU A 151 24.18 -4.05 -10.06
CA GLU A 151 25.51 -4.62 -9.89
C GLU A 151 26.60 -3.67 -10.41
N CYS A 152 26.43 -3.15 -11.64
CA CYS A 152 27.38 -2.19 -12.23
C CYS A 152 27.52 -0.91 -11.40
N ASN A 153 26.44 -0.48 -10.74
CA ASN A 153 26.44 0.71 -9.89
C ASN A 153 26.86 0.44 -8.43
N GLY A 154 27.15 -0.82 -8.05
CA GLY A 154 27.49 -1.18 -6.68
C GLY A 154 26.34 -1.00 -5.67
N THR A 155 25.09 -1.02 -6.14
CA THR A 155 23.88 -0.79 -5.33
C THR A 155 23.08 -2.07 -5.06
N ALA A 156 23.58 -3.22 -5.51
CA ALA A 156 22.92 -4.51 -5.31
C ALA A 156 23.15 -5.04 -3.89
N SER A 157 22.05 -5.37 -3.20
CA SER A 157 22.06 -6.07 -1.91
C SER A 157 21.70 -7.56 -2.09
N PRO A 158 22.10 -8.47 -1.17
CA PRO A 158 21.65 -9.87 -1.19
C PRO A 158 20.12 -10.00 -1.19
N ALA A 159 19.43 -9.13 -0.46
CA ALA A 159 17.96 -9.06 -0.45
C ALA A 159 17.40 -8.71 -1.84
N SER A 160 17.99 -7.72 -2.52
CA SER A 160 17.58 -7.33 -3.88
C SER A 160 17.79 -8.44 -4.90
N ARG A 161 18.89 -9.20 -4.79
CA ARG A 161 19.17 -10.36 -5.66
C ARG A 161 18.12 -11.45 -5.46
N LEU A 162 17.87 -11.85 -4.21
CA LEU A 162 16.89 -12.88 -3.87
C LEU A 162 15.47 -12.48 -4.25
N GLY A 163 15.07 -11.22 -4.00
CA GLY A 163 13.76 -10.71 -4.37
C GLY A 163 13.51 -10.78 -5.88
N ARG A 164 14.49 -10.38 -6.68
CA ARG A 164 14.39 -10.41 -8.15
C ARG A 164 14.39 -11.81 -8.73
N VAL A 165 15.27 -12.68 -8.23
CA VAL A 165 15.30 -14.10 -8.65
C VAL A 165 13.99 -14.78 -8.26
N GLY A 166 13.52 -14.59 -7.03
CA GLY A 166 12.25 -15.14 -6.55
C GLY A 166 11.07 -14.69 -7.41
N MET A 167 10.95 -13.39 -7.68
CA MET A 167 9.90 -12.86 -8.56
C MET A 167 9.97 -13.46 -9.98
N ALA A 168 11.17 -13.56 -10.57
CA ALA A 168 11.35 -14.12 -11.90
C ALA A 168 10.98 -15.61 -11.95
N VAL A 169 11.43 -16.41 -10.98
CA VAL A 169 11.11 -17.84 -10.87
C VAL A 169 9.60 -18.05 -10.76
N VAL A 170 8.93 -17.30 -9.89
CA VAL A 170 7.49 -17.44 -9.72
C VAL A 170 6.75 -17.03 -10.99
N THR A 171 7.11 -15.89 -11.59
CA THR A 171 6.47 -15.38 -12.82
C THR A 171 6.62 -16.35 -13.98
N LEU A 172 7.82 -16.90 -14.19
CA LEU A 172 8.07 -17.91 -15.23
C LEU A 172 7.36 -19.23 -14.94
N GLY A 173 7.33 -19.66 -13.67
CA GLY A 173 6.64 -20.89 -13.26
C GLY A 173 5.15 -20.83 -13.54
N VAL A 174 4.47 -19.74 -13.15
CA VAL A 174 3.03 -19.58 -13.42
C VAL A 174 2.72 -19.34 -14.90
N LEU A 175 3.64 -18.71 -15.66
CA LEU A 175 3.51 -18.60 -17.11
C LEU A 175 3.53 -19.97 -17.78
N ILE A 176 4.48 -20.84 -17.40
CA ILE A 176 4.57 -22.21 -17.91
C ILE A 176 3.29 -22.99 -17.56
N ALA A 177 2.82 -22.90 -16.31
CA ALA A 177 1.59 -23.55 -15.89
C ALA A 177 0.36 -23.07 -16.68
N ALA A 178 0.21 -21.75 -16.86
CA ALA A 178 -0.90 -21.17 -17.63
C ALA A 178 -0.84 -21.54 -19.13
N HIS A 179 0.37 -21.72 -19.68
CA HIS A 179 0.54 -22.18 -21.05
C HIS A 179 0.09 -23.63 -21.22
N PHE A 180 0.49 -24.54 -20.33
CA PHE A 180 0.09 -25.95 -20.40
C PHE A 180 -1.41 -26.17 -20.19
N ASN A 181 -2.07 -25.33 -19.40
CA ASN A 181 -3.51 -25.42 -19.16
C ASN A 181 -4.36 -24.77 -20.26
N GLY A 182 -3.74 -24.20 -21.31
CA GLY A 182 -4.44 -23.55 -22.42
C GLY A 182 -5.15 -22.24 -22.07
N ALA A 183 -5.13 -21.80 -20.80
CA ALA A 183 -5.83 -20.62 -20.32
C ALA A 183 -5.20 -19.29 -20.82
N ILE A 184 -3.98 -19.36 -21.36
CA ILE A 184 -3.18 -18.19 -21.74
C ILE A 184 -3.78 -17.36 -22.88
N ASN A 185 -4.51 -17.97 -23.82
CA ASN A 185 -5.04 -17.29 -25.02
C ASN A 185 -6.12 -16.23 -24.70
N LYS A 186 -6.78 -16.32 -23.54
CA LYS A 186 -7.81 -15.37 -23.06
C LYS A 186 -7.23 -14.20 -22.26
N LEU A 187 -5.94 -14.21 -21.94
CA LEU A 187 -5.35 -13.25 -21.01
C LEU A 187 -4.79 -12.00 -21.67
N LEU A 188 -4.81 -11.92 -23.00
CA LEU A 188 -4.20 -10.82 -23.75
C LEU A 188 -4.69 -9.43 -23.31
N PRO A 189 -6.00 -9.17 -23.11
CA PRO A 189 -6.46 -7.89 -22.57
C PRO A 189 -5.93 -7.62 -21.16
N ALA A 190 -5.91 -8.63 -20.29
CA ALA A 190 -5.52 -8.49 -18.90
C ALA A 190 -4.02 -8.20 -18.75
N VAL A 191 -3.15 -8.92 -19.46
CA VAL A 191 -1.69 -8.71 -19.41
C VAL A 191 -1.28 -7.41 -20.09
N SER A 192 -1.96 -7.02 -21.18
CA SER A 192 -1.73 -5.74 -21.87
C SER A 192 -2.18 -4.56 -21.00
N GLY A 193 -3.36 -4.67 -20.40
CA GLY A 193 -3.84 -3.68 -19.43
C GLY A 193 -2.90 -3.56 -18.22
N GLY A 194 -2.32 -4.67 -17.73
CA GLY A 194 -1.32 -4.68 -16.67
C GLY A 194 -0.01 -3.98 -17.07
N LEU A 195 0.44 -4.15 -18.31
CA LEU A 195 1.59 -3.44 -18.87
C LEU A 195 1.33 -1.93 -18.92
N ILE A 196 0.19 -1.51 -19.49
CA ILE A 196 -0.20 -0.10 -19.59
C ILE A 196 -0.30 0.52 -18.20
N TYR A 197 -1.00 -0.14 -17.27
CA TYR A 197 -1.10 0.28 -15.88
C TYR A 197 0.27 0.56 -15.28
N THR A 198 1.19 -0.40 -15.39
CA THR A 198 2.50 -0.30 -14.76
C THR A 198 3.36 0.80 -15.39
N LEU A 199 3.35 0.94 -16.71
CA LEU A 199 4.10 1.97 -17.42
C LEU A 199 3.59 3.37 -17.08
N VAL A 200 2.27 3.57 -17.14
CA VAL A 200 1.65 4.87 -16.83
C VAL A 200 1.80 5.22 -15.35
N ARG A 201 1.66 4.24 -14.45
CA ARG A 201 1.92 4.44 -13.01
C ARG A 201 3.38 4.78 -12.77
N GLY A 202 4.32 4.12 -13.46
CA GLY A 202 5.74 4.42 -13.42
C GLY A 202 6.05 5.84 -13.89
N LEU A 203 5.42 6.27 -14.98
CA LEU A 203 5.47 7.63 -15.52
C LEU A 203 5.03 8.66 -14.46
N PHE A 204 3.83 8.51 -13.89
CA PHE A 204 3.34 9.42 -12.85
C PHE A 204 4.24 9.41 -11.61
N ASN A 205 4.74 8.25 -11.18
CA ASN A 205 5.68 8.15 -10.06
C ASN A 205 7.02 8.82 -10.33
N ALA A 206 7.47 8.90 -11.59
CA ALA A 206 8.69 9.61 -11.94
C ALA A 206 8.50 11.14 -11.84
N PHE A 207 7.35 11.66 -12.26
CA PHE A 207 7.04 13.09 -12.22
C PHE A 207 6.60 13.60 -10.85
N ILE A 208 5.96 12.75 -10.05
CA ILE A 208 5.45 13.08 -8.72
C ILE A 208 5.98 12.04 -7.73
N PRO A 209 7.31 11.93 -7.50
CA PRO A 209 7.85 10.94 -6.59
C PRO A 209 7.31 11.10 -5.17
N LEU A 210 7.34 9.99 -4.44
CA LEU A 210 7.24 10.00 -2.98
C LEU A 210 8.67 10.02 -2.44
N LEU A 211 9.01 11.06 -1.70
CA LEU A 211 10.24 11.09 -0.92
C LEU A 211 9.93 10.33 0.38
N ASP A 212 10.34 9.06 0.44
CA ASP A 212 10.21 8.25 1.65
C ASP A 212 11.51 8.36 2.45
N ASN A 213 11.43 8.63 3.75
CA ASN A 213 12.55 8.58 4.70
C ASN A 213 12.39 7.45 5.73
N ALA A 214 11.35 6.62 5.58
CA ALA A 214 10.99 5.58 6.52
C ALA A 214 11.80 4.29 6.29
N GLY A 215 13.08 4.33 6.71
CA GLY A 215 13.94 3.18 7.05
C GLY A 215 14.10 2.04 6.03
N SER A 216 14.97 1.08 6.35
CA SER A 216 15.14 -0.13 5.53
C SER A 216 13.95 -1.07 5.72
N ALA A 217 13.56 -1.77 4.65
CA ALA A 217 12.60 -2.86 4.77
C ALA A 217 13.20 -3.99 5.61
N ASN A 218 12.56 -4.34 6.73
CA ASN A 218 12.96 -5.46 7.56
C ASN A 218 11.97 -6.63 7.38
N VAL A 219 12.39 -7.85 7.74
CA VAL A 219 11.59 -9.06 7.52
C VAL A 219 10.26 -9.02 8.28
N ARG A 220 10.22 -8.43 9.48
CA ARG A 220 9.03 -8.37 10.33
C ARG A 220 7.99 -7.38 9.80
N THR A 221 8.41 -6.16 9.44
CA THR A 221 7.54 -5.15 8.82
C THR A 221 7.07 -5.62 7.46
N THR A 222 7.96 -6.24 6.66
CA THR A 222 7.57 -6.81 5.35
C THR A 222 6.56 -7.94 5.51
N GLY A 223 6.70 -8.81 6.50
CA GLY A 223 5.74 -9.89 6.77
C GLY A 223 4.36 -9.36 7.18
N LEU A 224 4.31 -8.35 8.07
CA LEU A 224 3.05 -7.71 8.46
C LEU A 224 2.40 -6.98 7.29
N SER A 225 3.18 -6.17 6.55
CA SER A 225 2.70 -5.48 5.35
C SER A 225 2.22 -6.46 4.29
N ALA A 226 2.88 -7.60 4.10
CA ALA A 226 2.44 -8.63 3.16
C ALA A 226 1.08 -9.21 3.55
N GLY A 227 0.89 -9.56 4.83
CA GLY A 227 -0.41 -10.07 5.31
C GLY A 227 -1.52 -9.04 5.20
N ALA A 228 -1.24 -7.78 5.58
CA ALA A 228 -2.19 -6.69 5.46
C ALA A 228 -2.53 -6.36 3.99
N TYR A 229 -1.52 -6.38 3.11
CA TYR A 229 -1.72 -6.22 1.67
C TYR A 229 -2.62 -7.33 1.11
N GLY A 230 -2.39 -8.59 1.48
CA GLY A 230 -3.25 -9.71 1.11
C GLY A 230 -4.70 -9.52 1.58
N ALA A 231 -4.90 -9.14 2.84
CA ALA A 231 -6.23 -8.88 3.38
C ALA A 231 -6.93 -7.71 2.66
N ALA A 232 -6.21 -6.63 2.34
CA ALA A 232 -6.73 -5.53 1.55
C ALA A 232 -7.12 -6.00 0.14
N GLN A 233 -6.29 -6.80 -0.53
CA GLN A 233 -6.61 -7.36 -1.84
C GLN A 233 -7.84 -8.27 -1.81
N PHE A 234 -8.00 -9.08 -0.75
CA PHE A 234 -9.20 -9.89 -0.54
C PHE A 234 -10.46 -9.02 -0.46
N LEU A 235 -10.45 -8.02 0.44
CA LEU A 235 -11.60 -7.11 0.63
C LEU A 235 -11.93 -6.32 -0.64
N LEU A 236 -10.91 -5.85 -1.36
CA LEU A 236 -11.09 -5.13 -2.63
C LEU A 236 -11.69 -6.02 -3.72
N ALA A 237 -11.33 -7.30 -3.74
CA ALA A 237 -11.89 -8.25 -4.70
C ALA A 237 -13.36 -8.56 -4.38
N GLU A 238 -13.70 -8.75 -3.10
CA GLU A 238 -15.09 -8.92 -2.64
C GLU A 238 -15.95 -7.69 -2.97
N LEU A 239 -15.50 -6.49 -2.62
CA LEU A 239 -16.16 -5.23 -3.02
C LEU A 239 -16.24 -5.09 -4.54
N GLY A 240 -15.24 -5.60 -5.24
CA GLY A 240 -15.16 -5.61 -6.69
C GLY A 240 -16.24 -6.46 -7.36
N GLN A 241 -16.81 -7.46 -6.69
CA GLN A 241 -17.94 -8.24 -7.22
C GLN A 241 -19.24 -7.44 -7.24
N LEU A 242 -19.39 -6.48 -6.32
CA LEU A 242 -20.54 -5.58 -6.25
C LEU A 242 -20.45 -4.42 -7.26
N ALA A 243 -19.25 -4.17 -7.79
CA ALA A 243 -19.01 -3.10 -8.76
C ALA A 243 -19.53 -3.48 -10.15
N PRO A 244 -19.99 -2.52 -10.96
CA PRO A 244 -20.38 -2.79 -12.34
C PRO A 244 -19.20 -3.33 -13.14
N LEU A 245 -19.47 -4.25 -14.07
CA LEU A 245 -18.47 -4.76 -15.00
C LEU A 245 -17.77 -3.61 -15.74
N SER A 246 -16.44 -3.61 -15.70
CA SER A 246 -15.54 -2.61 -16.29
C SER A 246 -14.60 -3.25 -17.31
N GLY A 247 -13.99 -2.42 -18.16
CA GLY A 247 -12.90 -2.82 -19.05
C GLY A 247 -13.12 -4.11 -19.87
N PRO A 248 -12.16 -5.06 -19.87
CA PRO A 248 -12.28 -6.31 -20.63
C PRO A 248 -13.51 -7.14 -20.30
N ALA A 249 -13.91 -7.22 -19.02
CA ALA A 249 -15.07 -8.03 -18.62
C ALA A 249 -16.37 -7.49 -19.21
N ARG A 250 -16.48 -6.16 -19.29
CA ARG A 250 -17.62 -5.49 -19.93
C ARG A 250 -17.65 -5.74 -21.43
N ALA A 251 -16.50 -5.64 -22.09
CA ALA A 251 -16.35 -5.96 -23.51
C ALA A 251 -16.71 -7.43 -23.78
N ALA A 252 -16.26 -8.37 -22.95
CA ALA A 252 -16.57 -9.81 -23.07
C ALA A 252 -18.08 -10.08 -22.89
N ALA A 253 -18.75 -9.36 -21.98
CA ALA A 253 -20.20 -9.43 -21.79
C ALA A 253 -21.01 -8.80 -22.96
N GLY A 254 -20.35 -8.20 -23.95
CA GLY A 254 -21.02 -7.53 -25.07
C GLY A 254 -21.72 -6.23 -24.66
N LEU A 255 -21.34 -5.67 -23.51
CA LEU A 255 -21.84 -4.40 -23.02
C LEU A 255 -20.98 -3.27 -23.61
N GLY A 256 -21.60 -2.18 -24.06
CA GLY A 256 -20.87 -1.02 -24.59
C GLY A 256 -19.97 -0.35 -23.55
N TYR A 257 -18.94 0.37 -24.00
CA TYR A 257 -17.97 1.06 -23.14
C TYR A 257 -18.64 1.98 -22.10
N SER A 258 -18.12 1.99 -20.87
CA SER A 258 -18.61 2.86 -19.79
C SER A 258 -17.45 3.40 -18.95
N LEU A 259 -17.15 4.68 -19.13
CA LEU A 259 -16.17 5.39 -18.31
C LEU A 259 -16.57 5.40 -16.81
N GLY A 260 -17.87 5.40 -16.51
CA GLY A 260 -18.37 5.37 -15.13
C GLY A 260 -18.01 4.06 -14.40
N ALA A 261 -18.15 2.92 -15.07
CA ALA A 261 -17.75 1.63 -14.50
C ALA A 261 -16.23 1.55 -14.26
N ASP A 262 -15.45 2.03 -15.23
CA ASP A 262 -13.99 2.09 -15.13
C ASP A 262 -13.55 3.05 -14.00
N ALA A 263 -14.25 4.18 -13.82
CA ALA A 263 -13.99 5.13 -12.74
C ALA A 263 -14.28 4.52 -11.36
N ILE A 264 -15.38 3.78 -11.20
CA ILE A 264 -15.69 3.07 -9.94
C ILE A 264 -14.59 2.06 -9.64
N LYS A 265 -14.15 1.27 -10.64
CA LYS A 265 -13.06 0.31 -10.44
C LYS A 265 -11.74 1.00 -10.09
N GLY A 266 -11.45 2.13 -10.73
CA GLY A 266 -10.29 2.96 -10.42
C GLY A 266 -10.33 3.52 -9.02
N LEU A 267 -11.47 4.01 -8.55
CA LEU A 267 -11.65 4.50 -7.18
C LEU A 267 -11.43 3.40 -6.14
N LEU A 268 -11.98 2.20 -6.36
CA LEU A 268 -11.77 1.04 -5.48
C LEU A 268 -10.28 0.68 -5.38
N ASN A 269 -9.59 0.55 -6.51
CA ASN A 269 -8.15 0.24 -6.51
C ASN A 269 -7.32 1.38 -5.92
N GLY A 270 -7.70 2.63 -6.16
CA GLY A 270 -7.05 3.82 -5.59
C GLY A 270 -7.16 3.84 -4.06
N PHE A 271 -8.35 3.58 -3.53
CA PHE A 271 -8.59 3.48 -2.10
C PHE A 271 -7.79 2.33 -1.47
N GLY A 272 -7.78 1.16 -2.13
CA GLY A 272 -6.98 0.01 -1.71
C GLY A 272 -5.49 0.31 -1.56
N MET A 273 -4.91 1.03 -2.53
CA MET A 273 -3.50 1.42 -2.45
C MET A 273 -3.24 2.54 -1.43
N ALA A 274 -4.19 3.45 -1.22
CA ALA A 274 -4.10 4.44 -0.17
C ALA A 274 -4.07 3.78 1.22
N LEU A 275 -4.89 2.76 1.45
CA LEU A 275 -4.86 1.96 2.68
C LEU A 275 -3.52 1.23 2.87
N ASP A 276 -2.96 0.63 1.81
CA ASP A 276 -1.64 -0.01 1.88
C ASP A 276 -0.55 0.98 2.29
N ASP A 277 -0.55 2.20 1.73
CA ASP A 277 0.39 3.27 2.13
C ASP A 277 0.22 3.63 3.62
N VAL A 278 -1.02 3.77 4.11
CA VAL A 278 -1.29 4.03 5.54
C VAL A 278 -0.73 2.92 6.42
N ILE A 279 -1.03 1.66 6.08
CA ILE A 279 -0.59 0.50 6.86
C ILE A 279 0.93 0.40 6.87
N SER A 280 1.57 0.61 5.72
CA SER A 280 3.03 0.60 5.60
C SER A 280 3.67 1.69 6.46
N ILE A 281 3.14 2.92 6.44
CA ILE A 281 3.63 4.02 7.27
C ILE A 281 3.48 3.70 8.75
N LEU A 282 2.30 3.22 9.17
CA LEU A 282 2.03 2.84 10.57
C LEU A 282 2.91 1.67 11.04
N ALA A 283 3.13 0.66 10.20
CA ALA A 283 3.99 -0.48 10.51
C ALA A 283 5.45 -0.05 10.67
N LYS A 284 5.91 0.91 9.86
CA LYS A 284 7.27 1.46 9.93
C LYS A 284 7.47 2.43 11.10
N SER A 285 6.42 3.15 11.53
CA SER A 285 6.49 4.07 12.68
C SER A 285 6.44 3.36 14.03
N TRP A 286 6.12 2.06 14.08
CA TRP A 286 6.06 1.31 15.32
C TRP A 286 7.45 0.84 15.78
N HIS A 287 7.92 1.36 16.92
CA HIS A 287 9.26 1.08 17.52
C HIS A 287 9.58 -0.42 17.72
N VAL A 288 8.61 -1.25 18.11
CA VAL A 288 8.74 -2.72 18.21
C VAL A 288 8.95 -3.41 16.86
N LEU A 289 8.35 -2.88 15.79
CA LEU A 289 8.42 -3.46 14.45
C LEU A 289 9.61 -2.92 13.65
N SER A 290 10.01 -1.67 13.88
CA SER A 290 11.14 -0.99 13.24
C SER A 290 12.06 -0.35 14.28
N PRO A 291 12.94 -1.14 14.93
CA PRO A 291 13.80 -0.65 16.02
C PRO A 291 14.96 0.27 15.57
N SER A 292 15.10 0.53 14.27
CA SER A 292 16.14 1.41 13.72
C SER A 292 15.57 2.28 12.58
N PRO A 293 15.45 3.61 12.76
CA PRO A 293 15.16 4.51 11.66
C PRO A 293 16.41 4.68 10.79
N GLY A 294 16.33 4.25 9.53
CA GLY A 294 17.27 4.68 8.48
C GLY A 294 18.14 3.58 7.89
N GLN A 295 17.92 3.34 6.60
CA GLN A 295 18.88 3.10 5.52
C GLN A 295 18.04 2.67 4.31
N ASP A 296 18.21 3.31 3.15
CA ASP A 296 17.66 2.86 1.87
C ASP A 296 16.20 3.24 1.53
N SER A 297 15.98 4.54 1.29
CA SER A 297 14.91 4.97 0.41
C SER A 297 15.33 4.96 -1.06
N VAL A 298 14.43 4.53 -1.95
CA VAL A 298 14.69 4.41 -3.41
C VAL A 298 14.86 5.78 -4.09
N PHE A 299 14.44 6.87 -3.42
CA PHE A 299 14.59 8.25 -3.85
C PHE A 299 15.55 8.98 -2.90
N PHE A 300 16.83 8.97 -3.23
CA PHE A 300 17.89 9.56 -2.42
C PHE A 300 17.87 11.09 -2.55
N ASP A 301 17.57 11.80 -1.47
CA ASP A 301 17.82 13.24 -1.32
C ASP A 301 18.60 13.50 0.00
N PRO A 302 19.87 13.94 -0.07
CA PRO A 302 20.71 14.17 1.11
C PRO A 302 20.24 15.32 2.02
N GLU A 303 19.40 16.25 1.55
CA GLU A 303 18.87 17.33 2.41
C GLU A 303 17.71 16.85 3.30
N SER A 304 16.90 15.91 2.79
CA SER A 304 15.75 15.36 3.51
C SER A 304 16.11 14.55 4.78
N GLN A 305 17.33 14.01 4.86
CA GLN A 305 17.85 13.32 6.05
C GLN A 305 18.24 14.26 7.20
N ARG A 306 18.53 15.54 6.93
CA ARG A 306 18.94 16.49 7.99
C ARG A 306 17.77 16.95 8.86
N GLN A 307 16.55 16.75 8.40
CA GLN A 307 15.33 17.07 9.16
C GLN A 307 14.73 15.74 9.63
N MET A 308 14.90 15.43 10.92
CA MET A 308 14.31 14.28 11.62
C MET A 308 12.79 14.42 11.78
N GLU A 309 12.09 14.82 10.72
CA GLU A 309 10.65 14.82 10.62
C GLU A 309 10.30 13.88 9.47
N LEU A 310 9.31 12.99 9.65
CA LEU A 310 8.72 12.20 8.57
C LEU A 310 8.07 13.16 7.54
N LYS A 311 8.90 13.75 6.68
CA LYS A 311 8.49 14.61 5.57
C LYS A 311 8.28 13.75 4.34
N VAL A 312 7.17 13.03 4.34
CA VAL A 312 6.70 12.38 3.12
C VAL A 312 6.01 13.44 2.27
N LEU A 313 6.82 14.16 1.48
CA LEU A 313 6.35 15.20 0.58
C LEU A 313 6.14 14.62 -0.82
N ALA A 314 4.93 14.77 -1.35
CA ALA A 314 4.68 14.64 -2.78
C ALA A 314 5.07 15.97 -3.46
N GLY A 315 6.08 15.93 -4.33
CA GLY A 315 6.55 17.10 -5.08
C GLY A 315 6.50 16.83 -6.58
N VAL A 316 6.09 17.82 -7.38
CA VAL A 316 6.23 17.74 -8.84
C VAL A 316 7.67 18.06 -9.20
N GLN A 317 8.34 17.17 -9.93
CA GLN A 317 9.71 17.40 -10.39
C GLN A 317 9.91 16.87 -11.81
N LYS A 318 10.94 17.41 -12.48
CA LYS A 318 11.42 16.83 -13.74
C LYS A 318 12.27 15.59 -13.42
N PRO A 319 11.89 14.39 -13.87
CA PRO A 319 12.61 13.18 -13.46
C PRO A 319 14.01 13.11 -14.07
N THR A 320 14.98 12.68 -13.28
CA THR A 320 16.34 12.42 -13.74
C THR A 320 16.43 11.09 -14.51
N ARG A 321 17.50 10.88 -15.27
CA ARG A 321 17.73 9.59 -15.98
C ARG A 321 17.78 8.40 -15.01
N SER A 322 18.33 8.58 -13.81
CA SER A 322 18.37 7.54 -12.79
C SER A 322 16.98 7.23 -12.24
N GLN A 323 16.16 8.25 -11.97
CA GLN A 323 14.77 8.08 -11.52
C GLN A 323 13.91 7.39 -12.57
N TRP A 324 14.06 7.73 -13.85
CA TRP A 324 13.41 7.01 -14.94
C TRP A 324 13.80 5.53 -14.98
N ALA A 325 15.10 5.27 -14.91
CA ALA A 325 15.61 3.91 -14.93
C ALA A 325 15.18 3.13 -13.68
N ASP A 326 15.05 3.76 -12.50
CA ASP A 326 14.54 3.11 -11.29
C ASP A 326 13.03 2.86 -11.34
N ALA A 327 12.27 3.83 -11.83
CA ALA A 327 10.83 3.69 -12.02
C ALA A 327 10.49 2.55 -12.99
N LEU A 328 11.28 2.36 -14.05
CA LEU A 328 11.06 1.34 -15.07
C LEU A 328 11.72 -0.01 -14.73
N LEU A 329 13.02 -0.01 -14.45
CA LEU A 329 13.82 -1.25 -14.34
C LEU A 329 13.84 -1.85 -12.94
N ASN A 330 13.39 -1.10 -11.93
CA ASN A 330 13.33 -1.59 -10.55
C ASN A 330 11.88 -1.78 -10.12
N ILE A 331 11.20 -0.68 -9.74
CA ILE A 331 9.84 -0.75 -9.20
C ILE A 331 8.84 -1.21 -10.28
N GLY A 332 8.93 -0.64 -11.48
CA GLY A 332 8.05 -0.98 -12.60
C GLY A 332 8.20 -2.44 -13.01
N ALA A 333 9.42 -2.91 -13.20
CA ALA A 333 9.72 -4.30 -13.57
C ALA A 333 9.17 -5.31 -12.55
N MET A 334 9.37 -5.05 -11.26
CA MET A 334 8.89 -5.93 -10.19
C MET A 334 7.36 -5.91 -10.09
N ARG A 335 6.72 -4.74 -10.19
CA ARG A 335 5.25 -4.61 -10.19
C ARG A 335 4.62 -5.27 -11.40
N LEU A 336 5.23 -5.12 -12.58
CA LEU A 336 4.75 -5.76 -13.80
C LEU A 336 4.80 -7.28 -13.67
N SER A 337 5.94 -7.82 -13.21
CA SER A 337 6.12 -9.25 -12.99
C SER A 337 5.11 -9.78 -11.98
N MET A 338 4.93 -9.10 -10.85
CA MET A 338 3.94 -9.47 -9.83
C MET A 338 2.50 -9.47 -10.39
N GLY A 339 2.11 -8.41 -11.10
CA GLY A 339 0.77 -8.28 -11.67
C GLY A 339 0.47 -9.34 -12.72
N HIS A 340 1.45 -9.65 -13.58
CA HIS A 340 1.33 -10.75 -14.55
C HIS A 340 1.31 -12.11 -13.86
N ALA A 341 2.15 -12.34 -12.85
CA ALA A 341 2.16 -13.59 -12.10
C ALA A 341 0.81 -13.86 -11.42
N ILE A 342 0.22 -12.84 -10.79
CA ILE A 342 -1.13 -12.94 -10.22
C ILE A 342 -2.16 -13.25 -11.32
N THR A 343 -2.13 -12.53 -12.45
CA THR A 343 -3.08 -12.75 -13.56
C THR A 343 -2.98 -14.17 -14.14
N LEU A 344 -1.77 -14.69 -14.32
CA LEU A 344 -1.54 -16.04 -14.83
C LEU A 344 -1.97 -17.09 -13.81
N MET A 345 -1.65 -16.91 -12.53
CA MET A 345 -2.10 -17.80 -11.46
C MET A 345 -3.63 -17.86 -11.38
N MET A 346 -4.30 -16.71 -11.52
CA MET A 346 -5.76 -16.63 -11.52
C MET A 346 -6.39 -17.42 -12.66
N SER A 347 -5.80 -17.36 -13.86
CA SER A 347 -6.22 -18.23 -14.97
C SER A 347 -5.97 -19.71 -14.67
N ALA A 348 -4.84 -19.99 -14.02
CA ALA A 348 -4.43 -21.24 -13.40
C ALA A 348 -5.57 -21.90 -12.61
N VAL A 349 -5.97 -21.15 -11.58
CA VAL A 349 -6.98 -21.54 -10.60
C VAL A 349 -8.36 -21.59 -11.23
N THR A 350 -8.73 -20.63 -12.07
CA THR A 350 -10.03 -20.64 -12.76
C THR A 350 -10.19 -21.90 -13.60
N TRP A 351 -9.14 -22.32 -14.32
CA TRP A 351 -9.17 -23.56 -15.10
C TRP A 351 -9.38 -24.79 -14.21
N LEU A 352 -8.73 -24.86 -13.04
CA LEU A 352 -8.92 -25.96 -12.08
C LEU A 352 -10.32 -25.95 -11.44
N LEU A 353 -10.89 -24.77 -11.22
CA LEU A 353 -12.22 -24.63 -10.61
C LEU A 353 -13.36 -24.99 -11.57
N VAL A 354 -13.18 -24.76 -12.87
CA VAL A 354 -14.19 -25.15 -13.88
C VAL A 354 -14.48 -26.65 -13.86
N ASP A 355 -13.47 -27.48 -13.57
CA ASP A 355 -13.62 -28.94 -13.46
C ASP A 355 -13.98 -29.40 -12.03
N SER A 356 -14.19 -28.48 -11.10
CA SER A 356 -14.52 -28.80 -9.70
C SER A 356 -16.04 -28.90 -9.46
N GLU A 357 -16.44 -29.74 -8.52
CA GLU A 357 -17.85 -29.86 -8.07
C GLU A 357 -18.28 -28.71 -7.13
N ALA A 358 -17.44 -27.69 -6.94
CA ALA A 358 -17.74 -26.57 -6.05
C ALA A 358 -18.88 -25.70 -6.63
N ALA A 359 -19.74 -25.18 -5.76
CA ALA A 359 -20.78 -24.23 -6.16
C ALA A 359 -20.17 -22.94 -6.71
N GLU A 360 -20.88 -22.24 -7.62
CA GLU A 360 -20.37 -21.02 -8.27
C GLU A 360 -19.95 -19.93 -7.27
N ASP A 361 -20.71 -19.75 -6.19
CA ASP A 361 -20.39 -18.81 -5.11
C ASP A 361 -19.07 -19.19 -4.41
N ASP A 362 -18.86 -20.48 -4.14
CA ASP A 362 -17.63 -20.99 -3.51
C ASP A 362 -16.42 -20.85 -4.46
N GLN A 363 -16.61 -21.08 -5.76
CA GLN A 363 -15.56 -20.89 -6.78
C GLN A 363 -15.07 -19.44 -6.81
N ALA A 364 -15.99 -18.48 -6.72
CA ALA A 364 -15.63 -17.06 -6.67
C ALA A 364 -14.79 -16.74 -5.42
N HIS A 365 -15.17 -17.24 -4.25
CA HIS A 365 -14.40 -17.05 -3.01
C HIS A 365 -13.04 -17.75 -3.04
N TYR A 366 -12.93 -18.96 -3.61
CA TYR A 366 -11.63 -19.64 -3.79
C TYR A 366 -10.71 -18.85 -4.72
N LEU A 367 -11.26 -18.30 -5.80
CA LEU A 367 -10.51 -17.48 -6.73
C LEU A 367 -10.00 -16.19 -6.05
N ILE A 368 -10.84 -15.50 -5.28
CA ILE A 368 -10.45 -14.33 -4.49
C ILE A 368 -9.38 -14.68 -3.44
N GLY A 369 -9.60 -15.75 -2.68
CA GLY A 369 -8.65 -16.22 -1.67
C GLY A 369 -7.29 -16.56 -2.26
N SER A 370 -7.26 -17.23 -3.42
CA SER A 370 -6.02 -17.54 -4.15
C SER A 370 -5.29 -16.29 -4.63
N THR A 371 -6.03 -15.25 -5.06
CA THR A 371 -5.46 -13.94 -5.43
C THR A 371 -4.74 -13.33 -4.23
N ALA A 372 -5.43 -13.27 -3.09
CA ALA A 372 -4.92 -12.67 -1.87
C ALA A 372 -3.68 -13.41 -1.35
N LEU A 373 -3.71 -14.74 -1.36
CA LEU A 373 -2.56 -15.57 -0.98
C LEU A 373 -1.36 -15.34 -1.91
N MET A 374 -1.59 -15.29 -3.23
CA MET A 374 -0.53 -15.02 -4.20
C MET A 374 0.05 -13.61 -4.02
N ALA A 375 -0.80 -12.62 -3.78
CA ALA A 375 -0.40 -11.25 -3.49
C ALA A 375 0.49 -11.18 -2.23
N THR A 376 0.07 -11.83 -1.14
CA THR A 376 0.87 -11.95 0.10
C THR A 376 2.20 -12.64 -0.16
N PHE A 377 2.21 -13.75 -0.89
CA PHE A 377 3.41 -14.52 -1.18
C PHE A 377 4.43 -13.75 -2.04
N LEU A 378 3.96 -12.96 -3.01
CA LEU A 378 4.81 -12.17 -3.89
C LEU A 378 5.30 -10.85 -3.28
N TYR A 379 4.62 -10.34 -2.26
CA TYR A 379 4.93 -9.03 -1.67
C TYR A 379 6.36 -8.93 -1.11
N PRO A 380 6.90 -9.92 -0.38
CA PRO A 380 8.30 -9.88 0.05
C PRO A 380 9.27 -9.78 -1.12
N PHE A 381 9.03 -10.49 -2.22
CA PHE A 381 9.89 -10.41 -3.41
C PHE A 381 9.83 -9.01 -4.04
N LEU A 382 8.65 -8.40 -4.10
CA LEU A 382 8.48 -7.01 -4.56
C LEU A 382 9.30 -6.04 -3.70
N VAL A 383 9.12 -6.10 -2.37
CA VAL A 383 9.79 -5.19 -1.42
C VAL A 383 11.30 -5.37 -1.49
N PHE A 384 11.79 -6.59 -1.25
CA PHE A 384 13.23 -6.86 -1.24
C PHE A 384 13.87 -6.63 -2.61
N GLY A 385 13.22 -7.01 -3.71
CA GLY A 385 13.72 -6.81 -5.06
C GLY A 385 13.88 -5.34 -5.46
N CYS A 386 13.15 -4.44 -4.79
CA CYS A 386 13.26 -2.99 -4.97
C CYS A 386 14.35 -2.33 -4.11
N THR A 387 14.82 -3.00 -3.04
CA THR A 387 15.86 -2.46 -2.15
C THR A 387 17.17 -2.20 -2.90
N LYS A 388 17.89 -1.16 -2.48
CA LYS A 388 19.25 -0.82 -2.94
C LYS A 388 20.13 -0.71 -1.72
N TYR A 389 21.40 -1.13 -1.81
CA TYR A 389 22.37 -0.95 -0.74
C TYR A 389 22.82 0.52 -0.65
N GLY A 390 22.56 1.18 0.48
CA GLY A 390 23.12 2.48 0.83
C GLY A 390 24.26 2.32 1.82
N GLY A 391 25.50 2.57 1.39
CA GLY A 391 26.70 2.44 2.22
C GLY A 391 26.86 3.51 3.33
N ASN A 392 25.79 4.14 3.80
CA ASN A 392 25.86 5.19 4.81
C ASN A 392 25.51 4.64 6.21
N SER A 393 26.53 4.34 7.02
CA SER A 393 26.39 4.21 8.46
C SER A 393 26.35 5.61 9.09
N TYR A 394 25.29 5.94 9.83
CA TYR A 394 25.26 7.12 10.69
C TYR A 394 25.33 6.66 12.14
N GLU A 395 26.28 7.20 12.91
CA GLU A 395 26.27 7.09 14.37
C GLU A 395 25.18 7.99 14.94
N PHE A 396 24.35 7.43 15.83
CA PHE A 396 23.41 8.17 16.64
C PHE A 396 24.22 9.12 17.53
N LYS A 397 24.14 10.43 17.29
CA LYS A 397 24.42 11.39 18.37
C LYS A 397 23.10 11.58 19.10
N GLU A 398 22.98 10.96 20.27
CA GLU A 398 21.97 11.36 21.24
C GLU A 398 22.11 12.87 21.43
N THR A 399 21.06 13.61 21.06
CA THR A 399 20.93 14.99 21.51
C THR A 399 20.82 14.95 23.02
N GLU A 400 21.86 15.43 23.70
CA GLU A 400 21.78 15.77 25.12
C GLU A 400 20.57 16.69 25.29
N VAL A 401 19.56 16.18 26.00
CA VAL A 401 18.39 16.96 26.39
C VAL A 401 18.88 18.03 27.38
N PRO A 402 18.63 19.32 27.13
CA PRO A 402 19.04 20.39 28.03
C PRO A 402 18.35 20.35 29.39
#